data_AF-A0A8J2MUC3-F1
#
_entry.id   AF-A0A8J2MUC3-F1
#
_cell.length_a   1.000
_cell.length_b   1.000
_cell.length_c   1.000
_cell.angle_alpha   90.00
_cell.angle_beta   90.00
_cell.angle_gamma   90.00
#
_symmetry.space_group_name_H-M   'P 1'
#
loop_
_entity.id
_entity.type
_entity.pdbx_description
1 polymer ?
#
loop_
_entity_poly.entity_id
_entity_poly.type
_entity_poly.pdbx_seq_one_letter_code
_entity_poly.pdbx_strand_id
1 'polypeptide(L)'
;MNGFVSSTPMSGYDDFVRTVWDQFDNESPQFMINLWHTMPMDTTFDPMRIDPALMMSMGMDMSGQIAVSKLREATRDKLLAITQSFLHKARAIHEDGSSSSCSCESPGSTASHSNFVLLPPARVLECFLKSYTNSFERYYPTSARGVLDTNELIQNYNDKASSLLTLMMIAHGAMTIPSIEVRWLTGGFTEACRISLFDLIEKNIIMTGEPIVLHAALLFTVPVAWSGDKWQMDIAMGQRGMYLSMLRHSGILGVRPPTTPHINGNTSMNALWKDWLQQESRSR
;
A
#
# COMPACT_ATOMS: atom_id res chain seq x y z
N MET A 1 17.38 -26.69 -28.67
CA MET A 1 15.96 -26.39 -28.37
C MET A 1 15.56 -27.22 -27.17
N ASN A 2 14.91 -26.60 -26.18
CA ASN A 2 14.21 -27.17 -25.01
C ASN A 2 15.06 -27.72 -23.85
N GLY A 3 15.19 -26.89 -22.81
CA GLY A 3 15.70 -27.27 -21.50
C GLY A 3 15.31 -26.29 -20.39
N PHE A 4 14.14 -25.65 -20.48
CA PHE A 4 13.72 -24.57 -19.55
C PHE A 4 12.35 -24.77 -18.90
N VAL A 5 11.80 -25.99 -18.92
CA VAL A 5 10.49 -26.29 -18.32
C VAL A 5 10.59 -27.55 -17.45
N SER A 6 11.33 -27.49 -16.34
CA SER A 6 11.22 -28.47 -15.26
C SER A 6 12.13 -28.10 -14.09
N SER A 7 11.70 -27.19 -13.22
CA SER A 7 12.02 -27.20 -11.77
C SER A 7 11.62 -25.86 -11.14
N THR A 8 10.33 -25.64 -11.00
CA THR A 8 9.83 -24.81 -9.91
C THR A 8 8.71 -25.61 -9.29
N PRO A 9 8.87 -26.16 -8.07
CA PRO A 9 7.80 -26.85 -7.41
C PRO A 9 6.66 -25.86 -7.18
N MET A 10 5.54 -26.05 -7.86
CA MET A 10 4.26 -25.36 -7.63
C MET A 10 3.62 -25.76 -6.29
N SER A 11 4.40 -26.16 -5.26
CA SER A 11 3.87 -26.77 -4.03
C SER A 11 3.25 -25.78 -3.04
N GLY A 12 2.79 -24.63 -3.52
CA GLY A 12 2.07 -23.64 -2.72
C GLY A 12 1.03 -22.87 -3.53
N TYR A 13 0.94 -23.07 -4.85
CA TYR A 13 -0.08 -22.42 -5.67
C TYR A 13 -1.45 -23.06 -5.45
N ASP A 14 -1.52 -24.38 -5.37
CA ASP A 14 -2.79 -25.10 -5.15
C ASP A 14 -3.34 -24.88 -3.73
N ASP A 15 -2.48 -24.92 -2.70
CA ASP A 15 -2.87 -24.53 -1.33
C ASP A 15 -3.25 -23.05 -1.24
N PHE A 16 -2.59 -22.17 -2.00
CA PHE A 16 -2.91 -20.74 -2.07
C PHE A 16 -4.28 -20.48 -2.72
N VAL A 17 -4.54 -21.06 -3.90
CA VAL A 17 -5.85 -20.96 -4.56
C VAL A 17 -6.91 -21.52 -3.63
N ARG A 18 -6.66 -22.65 -2.97
CA ARG A 18 -7.62 -23.24 -2.06
C ARG A 18 -7.87 -22.42 -0.79
N THR A 19 -6.86 -21.79 -0.20
CA THR A 19 -7.02 -20.87 0.95
C THR A 19 -7.75 -19.58 0.57
N VAL A 20 -7.51 -19.07 -0.65
CA VAL A 20 -8.22 -17.90 -1.17
C VAL A 20 -9.69 -18.23 -1.42
N TRP A 21 -10.00 -19.40 -1.97
CA TRP A 21 -11.38 -19.81 -2.34
C TRP A 21 -12.21 -20.40 -1.19
N ASP A 22 -11.67 -21.26 -0.33
CA ASP A 22 -12.40 -21.88 0.81
C ASP A 22 -12.73 -20.87 1.94
N GLN A 23 -12.18 -19.65 1.90
CA GLN A 23 -12.24 -18.69 3.02
C GLN A 23 -13.13 -17.45 2.74
N PHE A 24 -13.80 -17.40 1.58
CA PHE A 24 -14.84 -16.41 1.25
C PHE A 24 -16.16 -16.61 2.02
N ASP A 25 -16.32 -17.75 2.72
CA ASP A 25 -17.57 -18.12 3.39
C ASP A 25 -17.74 -17.55 4.81
N ASN A 26 -16.77 -16.82 5.37
CA ASN A 26 -16.90 -16.22 6.70
C ASN A 26 -16.65 -14.71 6.69
N GLU A 27 -17.75 -13.99 6.95
CA GLU A 27 -17.89 -12.58 7.32
C GLU A 27 -17.54 -11.54 6.23
N SER A 28 -18.56 -11.13 5.48
CA SER A 28 -18.51 -9.94 4.62
C SER A 28 -18.48 -8.65 5.46
N PRO A 29 -17.55 -7.71 5.20
CA PRO A 29 -17.57 -6.40 5.86
C PRO A 29 -18.76 -5.57 5.37
N GLN A 30 -19.51 -4.99 6.30
CA GLN A 30 -20.60 -4.05 5.99
C GLN A 30 -20.04 -2.77 5.36
N PHE A 31 -20.33 -2.56 4.07
CA PHE A 31 -19.90 -1.37 3.32
C PHE A 31 -20.72 -0.13 3.72
N MET A 32 -20.02 0.97 4.03
CA MET A 32 -20.56 2.21 4.61
C MET A 32 -21.24 3.13 3.59
N ILE A 33 -22.43 3.63 3.95
CA ILE A 33 -23.10 4.75 3.28
C ILE A 33 -23.43 5.79 4.37
N ASN A 34 -23.00 7.06 4.16
CA ASN A 34 -23.31 8.27 4.95
C ASN A 34 -22.51 8.56 6.25
N LEU A 35 -21.18 8.74 6.17
CA LEU A 35 -20.37 9.18 7.34
C LEU A 35 -19.77 10.60 7.20
N TRP A 36 -19.82 11.20 6.02
CA TRP A 36 -19.11 12.46 5.74
C TRP A 36 -19.85 13.74 6.18
N HIS A 37 -21.13 13.63 6.55
CA HIS A 37 -21.95 14.80 6.90
C HIS A 37 -21.92 15.18 8.39
N THR A 38 -21.29 14.38 9.25
CA THR A 38 -21.40 14.52 10.72
C THR A 38 -20.08 14.75 11.45
N MET A 39 -18.92 14.84 10.78
CA MET A 39 -17.63 15.06 11.46
C MET A 39 -17.48 16.52 11.98
N PRO A 40 -17.42 16.77 13.31
CA PRO A 40 -16.80 17.97 13.84
C PRO A 40 -15.28 17.75 13.84
N MET A 41 -14.56 18.39 12.93
CA MET A 41 -13.10 18.42 12.97
C MET A 41 -12.67 19.47 14.00
N ASP A 42 -12.65 19.10 15.28
CA ASP A 42 -12.13 19.97 16.33
C ASP A 42 -10.59 20.08 16.22
N THR A 43 -10.09 21.29 16.37
CA THR A 43 -8.73 21.73 16.04
C THR A 43 -7.67 21.41 17.11
N THR A 44 -7.94 20.50 18.03
CA THR A 44 -7.01 20.13 19.10
C THR A 44 -6.65 18.65 19.01
N PHE A 45 -5.86 18.31 17.98
CA PHE A 45 -5.24 16.99 17.87
C PHE A 45 -3.86 17.04 18.50
N ASP A 46 -3.76 16.59 19.75
CA ASP A 46 -2.47 16.30 20.38
C ASP A 46 -2.03 14.90 19.90
N PRO A 47 -0.93 14.77 19.14
CA PRO A 47 -0.42 13.46 18.74
C PRO A 47 -0.05 12.68 20.01
N MET A 48 -0.30 11.36 20.02
CA MET A 48 0.18 10.46 21.07
C MET A 48 1.65 10.78 21.37
N ARG A 49 1.89 11.43 22.51
CA ARG A 49 3.22 11.75 23.01
C ARG A 49 3.90 10.45 23.39
N ILE A 50 4.64 9.87 22.46
CA ILE A 50 5.82 9.09 22.81
C ILE A 50 6.72 10.06 23.56
N ASP A 51 7.04 9.76 24.82
CA ASP A 51 7.81 10.64 25.69
C ASP A 51 9.15 10.98 25.01
N PRO A 52 9.43 12.25 24.66
CA PRO A 52 10.65 12.65 23.96
C PRO A 52 11.93 12.23 24.71
N ALA A 53 11.84 12.08 26.03
CA ALA A 53 12.94 11.63 26.88
C ALA A 53 13.36 10.18 26.60
N LEU A 54 12.41 9.29 26.29
CA LEU A 54 12.70 7.89 25.95
C LEU A 54 13.36 7.77 24.56
N MET A 55 13.04 8.66 23.63
CA MET A 55 13.61 8.67 22.28
C MET A 55 15.04 9.23 22.24
N MET A 56 15.33 10.27 23.03
CA MET A 56 16.70 10.82 23.14
C MET A 56 17.68 9.82 23.78
N SER A 57 17.20 8.94 24.65
CA SER A 57 18.01 7.86 25.26
C SER A 57 18.46 6.80 24.24
N MET A 58 17.81 6.67 23.08
CA MET A 58 18.19 5.72 22.03
C MET A 58 19.10 6.34 20.95
N GLY A 59 19.53 7.60 21.10
CA GLY A 59 20.46 8.24 20.16
C GLY A 59 19.89 8.46 18.75
N MET A 60 18.56 8.38 18.59
CA MET A 60 17.90 8.68 17.31
C MET A 60 17.82 10.20 17.13
N ASP A 61 18.57 10.74 16.18
CA ASP A 61 18.54 12.14 15.80
C ASP A 61 17.14 12.49 15.26
N MET A 62 16.40 13.33 15.99
CA MET A 62 15.00 13.68 15.72
C MET A 62 14.84 14.70 14.57
N SER A 63 15.93 15.09 13.92
CA SER A 63 16.01 16.11 12.87
C SER A 63 15.56 15.67 11.47
N GLY A 64 15.38 14.37 11.22
CA GLY A 64 14.97 13.81 9.93
C GLY A 64 13.46 13.85 9.65
N GLN A 65 12.81 15.01 9.73
CA GLN A 65 11.39 15.12 9.35
C GLN A 65 11.24 15.01 7.83
N ILE A 66 10.49 14.00 7.38
CA ILE A 66 10.13 13.84 5.97
C ILE A 66 8.93 14.75 5.68
N ALA A 67 9.10 15.70 4.77
CA ALA A 67 8.03 16.63 4.40
C ALA A 67 7.05 15.97 3.43
N VAL A 68 5.77 16.34 3.48
CA VAL A 68 4.75 15.88 2.52
C VAL A 68 4.39 17.03 1.58
N SER A 69 4.53 16.82 0.26
CA SER A 69 4.08 17.79 -0.75
C SER A 69 2.56 17.93 -0.72
N LYS A 70 2.05 19.13 -1.00
CA LYS A 70 0.60 19.37 -1.13
C LYS A 70 0.01 18.49 -2.24
N LEU A 71 -1.12 17.86 -1.97
CA LEU A 71 -1.82 17.01 -2.93
C LEU A 71 -2.62 17.90 -3.89
N ARG A 72 -2.28 17.89 -5.18
CA ARG A 72 -3.03 18.64 -6.19
C ARG A 72 -4.42 18.03 -6.39
N GLU A 73 -5.41 18.87 -6.71
CA GLU A 73 -6.78 18.42 -6.96
C GLU A 73 -6.85 17.40 -8.10
N ALA A 74 -6.11 17.62 -9.19
CA ALA A 74 -6.02 16.66 -10.30
C ALA A 74 -5.50 15.29 -9.87
N THR A 75 -4.54 15.24 -8.94
CA THR A 75 -4.02 13.99 -8.37
C THR A 75 -5.07 13.31 -7.49
N ARG A 76 -5.81 14.07 -6.68
CA ARG A 76 -6.94 13.58 -5.90
C ARG A 76 -8.04 13.01 -6.80
N ASP A 77 -8.37 13.68 -7.90
CA ASP A 77 -9.43 13.22 -8.80
C ASP A 77 -9.05 11.93 -9.52
N LYS A 78 -7.78 11.79 -9.93
CA LYS A 78 -7.22 10.52 -10.40
C LYS A 78 -7.32 9.41 -9.33
N LEU A 79 -6.91 9.72 -8.10
CA LEU A 79 -7.00 8.79 -6.97
C LEU A 79 -8.45 8.36 -6.74
N LEU A 80 -9.40 9.30 -6.76
CA LEU A 80 -10.83 9.03 -6.59
C LEU A 80 -11.33 8.05 -7.66
N ALA A 81 -11.02 8.30 -8.94
CA ALA A 81 -11.45 7.45 -10.05
C ALA A 81 -10.88 6.02 -9.93
N ILE A 82 -9.60 5.90 -9.58
CA ILE A 82 -8.96 4.58 -9.40
C ILE A 82 -9.49 3.87 -8.16
N THR A 83 -9.73 4.60 -7.06
CA THR A 83 -10.34 4.08 -5.84
C THR A 83 -11.72 3.49 -6.12
N GLN A 84 -12.55 4.18 -6.94
CA GLN A 84 -13.82 3.60 -7.38
C GLN A 84 -13.62 2.28 -8.12
N SER A 85 -12.67 2.22 -9.06
CA SER A 85 -12.39 0.99 -9.81
C SER A 85 -11.97 -0.17 -8.90
N PHE A 86 -11.16 0.11 -7.88
CA PHE A 86 -10.71 -0.89 -6.91
C PHE A 86 -11.85 -1.37 -6.02
N LEU A 87 -12.68 -0.45 -5.52
CA LEU A 87 -13.83 -0.78 -4.68
C LEU A 87 -14.92 -1.52 -5.43
N HIS A 88 -15.20 -1.15 -6.68
CA HIS A 88 -16.13 -1.91 -7.54
C HIS A 88 -15.65 -3.34 -7.76
N LYS A 89 -14.35 -3.54 -7.99
CA LYS A 89 -13.77 -4.88 -8.12
C LYS A 89 -13.88 -5.67 -6.81
N ALA A 90 -13.54 -5.05 -5.69
CA ALA A 90 -13.67 -5.67 -4.38
C ALA A 90 -15.11 -6.12 -4.13
N ARG A 91 -16.09 -5.22 -4.36
CA ARG A 91 -17.49 -5.53 -4.15
C ARG A 91 -17.99 -6.65 -5.05
N ALA A 92 -17.60 -6.68 -6.33
CA ALA A 92 -17.99 -7.75 -7.25
C ALA A 92 -17.59 -9.14 -6.72
N ILE A 93 -16.38 -9.26 -6.15
CA ILE A 93 -15.88 -10.51 -5.57
C ILE A 93 -16.68 -10.93 -4.32
N HIS A 94 -17.15 -9.96 -3.52
CA HIS A 94 -18.01 -10.25 -2.36
C HIS A 94 -19.47 -10.52 -2.73
N GLU A 95 -19.97 -9.95 -3.83
CA GLU A 95 -21.35 -10.13 -4.33
C GLU A 95 -21.53 -11.53 -4.92
N ASP A 96 -20.55 -12.05 -5.68
CA ASP A 96 -20.56 -13.41 -6.24
C ASP A 96 -20.44 -14.52 -5.17
N GLY A 97 -19.95 -14.21 -3.97
CA GLY A 97 -19.93 -15.14 -2.83
C GLY A 97 -21.27 -15.26 -2.09
N SER A 98 -22.18 -14.29 -2.26
CA SER A 98 -23.49 -14.25 -1.56
C SER A 98 -24.64 -14.88 -2.35
N SER A 99 -24.39 -15.48 -3.52
CA SER A 99 -25.44 -16.10 -4.33
C SER A 99 -25.71 -17.56 -3.92
N SER A 100 -26.27 -17.74 -2.72
CA SER A 100 -27.04 -18.95 -2.37
C SER A 100 -28.16 -18.68 -1.34
N SER A 101 -28.81 -17.53 -1.42
CA SER A 101 -30.13 -17.36 -0.78
C SER A 101 -31.17 -16.90 -1.80
N CYS A 102 -32.25 -17.67 -1.83
CA CYS A 102 -33.36 -17.58 -2.75
C CYS A 102 -34.21 -16.31 -2.53
N SER A 103 -34.63 -15.74 -3.67
CA SER A 103 -35.80 -14.89 -3.91
C SER A 103 -36.65 -14.45 -2.71
N CYS A 104 -36.58 -13.16 -2.37
CA CYS A 104 -37.79 -12.38 -2.10
C CYS A 104 -37.57 -10.91 -2.50
N GLU A 105 -38.29 -10.50 -3.53
CA GLU A 105 -38.31 -9.13 -4.04
C GLU A 105 -39.24 -8.33 -3.13
N SER A 106 -38.68 -7.51 -2.23
CA SER A 106 -39.46 -6.54 -1.46
C SER A 106 -39.47 -5.20 -2.20
N PRO A 107 -40.63 -4.72 -2.69
CA PRO A 107 -40.73 -3.44 -3.37
C PRO A 107 -40.87 -2.33 -2.31
N GLY A 108 -39.75 -1.80 -1.82
CA GLY A 108 -39.85 -0.81 -0.75
C GLY A 108 -38.59 -0.14 -0.22
N SER A 109 -37.44 -0.19 -0.89
CA SER A 109 -36.26 0.55 -0.43
C SER A 109 -35.58 1.34 -1.56
N THR A 110 -36.20 2.44 -1.96
CA THR A 110 -35.57 3.53 -2.73
C THR A 110 -34.68 4.39 -1.82
N ALA A 111 -33.86 3.77 -0.98
CA ALA A 111 -32.89 4.43 -0.12
C ALA A 111 -31.47 4.16 -0.64
N SER A 112 -31.05 5.02 -1.59
CA SER A 112 -29.65 5.28 -1.98
C SER A 112 -28.77 4.11 -2.44
N HIS A 113 -29.03 3.63 -3.65
CA HIS A 113 -27.99 3.00 -4.50
C HIS A 113 -26.95 4.03 -5.01
N SER A 114 -26.44 4.92 -4.15
CA SER A 114 -25.31 5.76 -4.53
C SER A 114 -24.03 4.95 -4.37
N ASN A 115 -23.68 4.18 -5.39
CA ASN A 115 -22.48 3.33 -5.49
C ASN A 115 -21.15 4.13 -5.55
N PHE A 116 -21.14 5.40 -5.13
CA PHE A 116 -19.99 6.29 -5.24
C PHE A 116 -19.34 6.45 -3.88
N VAL A 117 -18.10 5.99 -3.74
CA VAL A 117 -17.30 6.28 -2.55
C VAL A 117 -16.69 7.66 -2.69
N LEU A 118 -17.03 8.58 -1.79
CA LEU A 118 -16.37 9.88 -1.74
C LEU A 118 -15.01 9.72 -1.05
N LEU A 119 -13.93 9.98 -1.80
CA LEU A 119 -12.59 10.10 -1.22
C LEU A 119 -12.57 11.34 -0.30
N PRO A 120 -11.92 11.28 0.88
CA PRO A 120 -11.77 12.45 1.75
C PRO A 120 -11.21 13.68 1.01
N PRO A 121 -11.50 14.91 1.49
CA PRO A 121 -10.89 16.12 0.95
C PRO A 121 -9.36 16.02 0.95
N ALA A 122 -8.68 16.67 -0.01
CA ALA A 122 -7.23 16.58 -0.18
C ALA A 122 -6.45 16.87 1.11
N ARG A 123 -6.90 17.87 1.89
CA ARG A 123 -6.34 18.20 3.22
C ARG A 123 -6.33 17.03 4.20
N VAL A 124 -7.36 16.18 4.17
CA VAL A 124 -7.49 15.02 5.06
C VAL A 124 -6.54 13.91 4.61
N LEU A 125 -6.44 13.70 3.29
CA LEU A 125 -5.46 12.77 2.72
C LEU A 125 -4.03 13.19 3.02
N GLU A 126 -3.74 14.49 2.98
CA GLU A 126 -2.45 15.04 3.41
C GLU A 126 -2.18 14.79 4.90
N CYS A 127 -3.18 14.91 5.76
CA CYS A 127 -3.04 14.56 7.19
C CYS A 127 -2.69 13.07 7.36
N PHE A 128 -3.35 12.17 6.62
CA PHE A 128 -3.02 10.75 6.65
C PHE A 128 -1.60 10.48 6.13
N LEU A 129 -1.21 11.10 5.03
CA LEU A 129 0.15 10.98 4.48
C LEU A 129 1.22 11.50 5.47
N LYS A 130 0.95 12.60 6.17
CA LYS A 130 1.82 13.11 7.25
C LYS A 130 1.91 12.12 8.42
N SER A 131 0.80 11.49 8.77
CA SER A 131 0.79 10.45 9.81
C SER A 131 1.64 9.25 9.39
N TYR A 132 1.51 8.82 8.12
CA TYR A 132 2.34 7.77 7.52
C TYR A 132 3.82 8.13 7.53
N THR A 133 4.20 9.36 7.15
CA THR A 133 5.62 9.75 7.16
C THR A 133 6.22 9.71 8.56
N ASN A 134 5.43 10.06 9.57
CA ASN A 134 5.86 10.06 10.96
C ASN A 134 5.96 8.66 11.57
N SER A 135 5.10 7.73 11.14
CA SER A 135 5.01 6.39 11.72
C SER A 135 5.85 5.33 10.99
N PHE A 136 6.06 5.48 9.67
CA PHE A 136 6.74 4.47 8.86
C PHE A 136 7.99 5.01 8.17
N GLU A 137 7.87 6.01 7.29
CA GLU A 137 9.00 6.52 6.51
C GLU A 137 10.14 7.06 7.38
N ARG A 138 9.82 7.58 8.57
CA ARG A 138 10.83 8.02 9.53
C ARG A 138 11.82 6.92 9.91
N TYR A 139 11.35 5.67 9.98
CA TYR A 139 12.16 4.51 10.37
C TYR A 139 12.67 3.74 9.15
N TYR A 140 11.94 3.80 8.04
CA TYR A 140 12.23 3.12 6.78
C TYR A 140 12.15 4.13 5.62
N PRO A 141 13.17 4.97 5.42
CA PRO A 141 13.12 6.01 4.40
C PRO A 141 13.18 5.38 3.00
N THR A 142 12.05 5.35 2.31
CA THR A 142 11.97 4.88 0.91
C THR A 142 12.00 6.04 -0.09
N SER A 143 11.75 7.28 0.38
CA SER A 143 11.88 8.47 -0.46
C SER A 143 13.31 9.03 -0.46
N ALA A 144 13.92 9.10 -1.64
CA ALA A 144 15.31 9.55 -1.85
C ALA A 144 15.57 11.04 -1.51
N ARG A 145 14.54 11.86 -1.29
CA ARG A 145 14.68 13.34 -1.14
C ARG A 145 14.24 13.89 0.21
N GLY A 146 13.84 13.04 1.16
CA GLY A 146 13.25 13.49 2.43
C GLY A 146 11.92 14.25 2.24
N VAL A 147 11.31 14.12 1.05
CA VAL A 147 10.00 14.68 0.71
C VAL A 147 9.18 13.58 0.05
N LEU A 148 7.97 13.36 0.54
CA LEU A 148 6.98 12.49 -0.08
C LEU A 148 6.13 13.32 -1.06
N ASP A 149 6.43 13.19 -2.36
CA ASP A 149 5.64 13.82 -3.42
C ASP A 149 4.78 12.79 -4.17
N THR A 150 3.53 12.69 -3.74
CA THR A 150 2.53 11.81 -4.37
C THR A 150 2.13 12.27 -5.77
N ASN A 151 2.31 13.57 -6.10
CA ASN A 151 1.99 14.07 -7.43
C ASN A 151 3.02 13.58 -8.44
N GLU A 152 4.31 13.65 -8.10
CA GLU A 152 5.38 13.09 -8.95
C GLU A 152 5.24 11.58 -9.07
N LEU A 153 4.91 10.89 -7.98
CA LEU A 153 4.70 9.44 -7.98
C LEU A 153 3.61 9.01 -8.96
N ILE A 154 2.45 9.67 -8.95
CA ILE A 154 1.33 9.33 -9.84
C ILE A 154 1.57 9.80 -11.28
N GLN A 155 2.37 10.86 -11.48
CA GLN A 155 2.65 11.38 -12.81
C GLN A 155 3.74 10.58 -13.56
N ASN A 156 4.76 10.10 -12.85
CA ASN A 156 5.96 9.52 -13.47
C ASN A 156 5.90 8.00 -13.60
N TYR A 157 5.04 7.34 -12.84
CA TYR A 157 4.95 5.88 -12.81
C TYR A 157 3.57 5.41 -13.28
N ASN A 158 3.39 4.08 -13.34
CA ASN A 158 2.12 3.49 -13.74
C ASN A 158 0.97 4.03 -12.87
N ASP A 159 -0.06 4.62 -13.48
CA ASP A 159 -1.17 5.26 -12.75
C ASP A 159 -1.83 4.31 -11.74
N LYS A 160 -2.01 3.02 -12.09
CA LYS A 160 -2.65 2.04 -11.19
C LYS A 160 -1.73 1.66 -10.03
N ALA A 161 -0.47 1.33 -10.30
CA ALA A 161 0.48 0.91 -9.27
C ALA A 161 0.81 2.05 -8.30
N SER A 162 1.04 3.26 -8.82
CA SER A 162 1.33 4.47 -8.03
C SER A 162 0.13 4.90 -7.18
N SER A 163 -1.08 4.84 -7.74
CA SER A 163 -2.31 5.13 -6.98
C SER A 163 -2.57 4.08 -5.91
N LEU A 164 -2.32 2.80 -6.21
CA LEU A 164 -2.42 1.71 -5.24
C LEU A 164 -1.44 1.92 -4.08
N LEU A 165 -0.17 2.20 -4.38
CA LEU A 165 0.83 2.52 -3.36
C LEU A 165 0.39 3.74 -2.52
N THR A 166 -0.12 4.79 -3.17
CA THR A 166 -0.59 6.01 -2.50
C THR A 166 -1.76 5.74 -1.56
N LEU A 167 -2.74 4.94 -1.99
CA LEU A 167 -3.86 4.54 -1.14
C LEU A 167 -3.41 3.68 0.04
N MET A 168 -2.38 2.84 -0.14
CA MET A 168 -1.78 2.07 0.95
C MET A 168 -1.01 2.93 1.94
N MET A 169 -0.27 3.94 1.48
CA MET A 169 0.33 4.95 2.36
C MET A 169 -0.73 5.69 3.17
N ILE A 170 -1.85 6.07 2.54
CA ILE A 170 -2.99 6.72 3.21
C ILE A 170 -3.61 5.78 4.26
N ALA A 171 -3.90 4.53 3.90
CA ALA A 171 -4.49 3.55 4.82
C ALA A 171 -3.58 3.29 6.03
N HIS A 172 -2.27 3.15 5.80
CA HIS A 172 -1.30 2.96 6.88
C HIS A 172 -1.18 4.19 7.78
N GLY A 173 -1.20 5.39 7.22
CA GLY A 173 -1.26 6.63 8.00
C GLY A 173 -2.54 6.75 8.82
N ALA A 174 -3.68 6.42 8.22
CA ALA A 174 -4.99 6.40 8.86
C ALA A 174 -5.06 5.42 10.05
N MET A 175 -4.39 4.28 9.99
CA MET A 175 -4.35 3.29 11.09
C MET A 175 -3.79 3.83 12.41
N THR A 176 -2.91 4.81 12.35
CA THR A 176 -2.30 5.40 13.55
C THR A 176 -3.26 6.32 14.31
N ILE A 177 -4.43 6.60 13.74
CA ILE A 177 -5.43 7.50 14.30
C ILE A 177 -6.51 6.66 15.00
N PRO A 178 -6.72 6.83 16.32
CA PRO A 178 -7.69 6.05 17.08
C PRO A 178 -9.12 6.58 16.91
N SER A 179 -9.62 6.60 15.67
CA SER A 179 -11.01 6.95 15.34
C SER A 179 -11.72 5.76 14.73
N ILE A 180 -12.96 5.52 15.17
CA ILE A 180 -13.76 4.43 14.62
C ILE A 180 -13.99 4.65 13.13
N GLU A 181 -14.41 5.84 12.72
CA GLU A 181 -14.71 6.17 11.32
C GLU A 181 -13.51 5.95 10.39
N VAL A 182 -12.33 6.34 10.87
CA VAL A 182 -11.05 6.16 10.15
C VAL A 182 -10.68 4.68 10.05
N ARG A 183 -11.02 3.87 11.06
CA ARG A 183 -10.77 2.42 11.04
C ARG A 183 -11.58 1.72 9.95
N TRP A 184 -12.84 2.12 9.73
CA TRP A 184 -13.65 1.54 8.65
C TRP A 184 -13.11 1.95 7.28
N LEU A 185 -12.66 3.21 7.13
CA LEU A 185 -11.99 3.68 5.92
C LEU A 185 -10.73 2.86 5.63
N THR A 186 -9.88 2.68 6.63
CA THR A 186 -8.67 1.85 6.52
C THR A 186 -9.04 0.43 6.10
N GLY A 187 -10.00 -0.22 6.78
CA GLY A 187 -10.41 -1.58 6.44
C GLY A 187 -10.84 -1.71 4.96
N GLY A 188 -11.68 -0.78 4.50
CA GLY A 188 -12.13 -0.76 3.09
C GLY A 188 -11.00 -0.49 2.10
N PHE A 189 -10.09 0.45 2.39
CA PHE A 189 -8.95 0.74 1.51
C PHE A 189 -7.95 -0.41 1.47
N THR A 190 -7.61 -0.97 2.63
CA THR A 190 -6.71 -2.13 2.74
C THR A 190 -7.26 -3.30 1.93
N GLU A 191 -8.54 -3.61 2.04
CA GLU A 191 -9.12 -4.72 1.30
C GLU A 191 -9.21 -4.47 -0.21
N ALA A 192 -9.69 -3.29 -0.60
CA ALA A 192 -9.78 -2.94 -2.02
C ALA A 192 -8.40 -2.89 -2.70
N CYS A 193 -7.40 -2.37 -1.99
CA CYS A 193 -6.03 -2.32 -2.48
C CYS A 193 -5.38 -3.71 -2.44
N ARG A 194 -5.69 -4.59 -1.49
CA ARG A 194 -5.23 -5.99 -1.49
C ARG A 194 -5.69 -6.73 -2.74
N ILE A 195 -7.00 -6.70 -3.01
CA ILE A 195 -7.59 -7.34 -4.20
C ILE A 195 -6.96 -6.76 -5.47
N SER A 196 -6.82 -5.43 -5.52
CA SER A 196 -6.26 -4.75 -6.69
C SER A 196 -4.77 -5.02 -6.88
N LEU A 197 -4.02 -5.22 -5.80
CA LEU A 197 -2.60 -5.57 -5.82
C LEU A 197 -2.43 -6.98 -6.41
N PHE A 198 -3.24 -7.93 -5.96
CA PHE A 198 -3.23 -9.27 -6.49
C PHE A 198 -3.59 -9.29 -7.99
N ASP A 199 -4.67 -8.62 -8.38
CA ASP A 199 -5.09 -8.52 -9.80
C ASP A 199 -4.02 -7.86 -10.68
N LEU A 200 -3.31 -6.86 -10.14
CA LEU A 200 -2.22 -6.17 -10.85
C LEU A 200 -1.05 -7.12 -11.12
N ILE A 201 -0.68 -7.92 -10.12
CA ILE A 201 0.42 -8.90 -10.19
C ILE A 201 0.05 -10.05 -11.14
N GLU A 202 -1.17 -10.58 -11.01
CA GLU A 202 -1.66 -11.71 -11.82
C GLU A 202 -1.72 -11.34 -13.31
N LYS A 203 -2.23 -10.14 -13.63
CA LYS A 203 -2.32 -9.67 -15.02
C LYS A 203 -0.99 -9.25 -15.63
N ASN A 204 0.00 -8.93 -14.81
CA ASN A 204 1.30 -8.47 -15.30
C ASN A 204 2.45 -8.96 -14.42
N ILE A 205 3.00 -10.12 -14.77
CA ILE A 205 4.10 -10.77 -14.04
C ILE A 205 5.34 -9.85 -13.96
N ILE A 206 5.58 -8.99 -14.94
CA ILE A 206 6.73 -8.07 -14.93
C ILE A 206 6.64 -7.11 -13.72
N MET A 207 5.43 -6.75 -13.30
CA MET A 207 5.22 -5.89 -12.14
C MET A 207 5.65 -6.51 -10.81
N THR A 208 5.90 -7.82 -10.75
CA THR A 208 6.42 -8.46 -9.54
C THR A 208 7.83 -8.00 -9.16
N GLY A 209 8.60 -7.50 -10.13
CA GLY A 209 9.93 -6.95 -9.91
C GLY A 209 9.96 -5.43 -9.71
N GLU A 210 8.83 -4.74 -9.88
CA GLU A 210 8.76 -3.29 -9.82
C GLU A 210 8.79 -2.77 -8.37
N PRO A 211 9.69 -1.83 -8.01
CA PRO A 211 9.83 -1.33 -6.64
C PRO A 211 8.54 -0.75 -6.05
N ILE A 212 7.69 -0.12 -6.88
CA ILE A 212 6.41 0.47 -6.43
C ILE A 212 5.43 -0.62 -5.96
N VAL A 213 5.37 -1.73 -6.68
CA VAL A 213 4.46 -2.83 -6.37
C VAL A 213 4.98 -3.61 -5.17
N LEU A 214 6.29 -3.79 -5.07
CA LEU A 214 6.94 -4.39 -3.90
C LEU A 214 6.76 -3.54 -2.64
N HIS A 215 6.86 -2.21 -2.76
CA HIS A 215 6.59 -1.30 -1.65
C HIS A 215 5.11 -1.35 -1.25
N ALA A 216 4.18 -1.39 -2.21
CA ALA A 216 2.77 -1.56 -1.89
C ALA A 216 2.49 -2.89 -1.18
N ALA A 217 3.14 -3.98 -1.60
CA ALA A 217 3.05 -5.29 -0.95
C ALA A 217 3.60 -5.26 0.49
N LEU A 218 4.68 -4.52 0.73
CA LEU A 218 5.22 -4.30 2.07
C LEU A 218 4.22 -3.52 2.94
N LEU A 219 3.67 -2.42 2.42
CA LEU A 219 2.66 -1.60 3.12
C LEU A 219 1.32 -2.29 3.29
N PHE A 220 1.03 -3.34 2.53
CA PHE A 220 -0.07 -4.25 2.83
C PHE A 220 0.32 -5.17 3.99
N THR A 221 1.44 -5.88 3.88
CA THR A 221 1.77 -6.98 4.80
C THR A 221 2.06 -6.50 6.23
N VAL A 222 2.83 -5.41 6.38
CA VAL A 222 3.30 -4.94 7.70
C VAL A 222 2.14 -4.51 8.60
N PRO A 223 1.30 -3.53 8.24
CA PRO A 223 0.22 -3.09 9.11
C PRO A 223 -0.84 -4.18 9.36
N VAL A 224 -1.15 -4.98 8.35
CA VAL A 224 -2.25 -5.95 8.40
C VAL A 224 -1.89 -7.15 9.27
N ALA A 225 -0.62 -7.56 9.29
CA ALA A 225 -0.11 -8.61 10.18
C ALA A 225 -0.23 -8.26 11.68
N TRP A 226 -0.30 -6.96 12.02
CA TRP A 226 -0.42 -6.47 13.40
C TRP A 226 -1.72 -5.70 13.66
N SER A 227 -2.72 -5.86 12.78
CA SER A 227 -4.00 -5.15 12.86
C SER A 227 -4.86 -5.55 14.06
N GLY A 228 -4.61 -6.74 14.64
CA GLY A 228 -5.43 -7.32 15.71
C GLY A 228 -6.72 -7.99 15.22
N ASP A 229 -7.02 -7.87 13.93
CA ASP A 229 -8.08 -8.64 13.27
C ASP A 229 -7.50 -9.97 12.77
N LYS A 230 -8.11 -11.08 13.20
CA LYS A 230 -7.66 -12.43 12.87
C LYS A 230 -7.65 -12.64 11.36
N TRP A 231 -8.71 -12.22 10.67
CA TRP A 231 -8.84 -12.46 9.23
C TRP A 231 -7.77 -11.69 8.44
N GLN A 232 -7.59 -10.40 8.77
CA GLN A 232 -6.53 -9.58 8.19
C GLN A 232 -5.14 -10.19 8.42
N MET A 233 -4.84 -10.58 9.66
CA MET A 233 -3.57 -11.20 10.02
C MET A 233 -3.32 -12.52 9.28
N ASP A 234 -4.31 -13.41 9.22
CA ASP A 234 -4.20 -14.71 8.55
C ASP A 234 -3.90 -14.53 7.05
N ILE A 235 -4.56 -13.57 6.39
CA ILE A 235 -4.30 -13.25 4.98
C ILE A 235 -2.90 -12.68 4.78
N ALA A 236 -2.50 -11.69 5.59
CA ALA A 236 -1.17 -11.09 5.47
C ALA A 236 -0.08 -12.14 5.65
N MET A 237 -0.25 -13.03 6.63
CA MET A 237 0.69 -14.10 6.91
C MET A 237 0.69 -15.21 5.85
N GLY A 238 -0.45 -15.48 5.20
CA GLY A 238 -0.54 -16.38 4.06
C GLY A 238 0.15 -15.83 2.81
N GLN A 239 -0.04 -14.53 2.51
CA GLN A 239 0.50 -13.90 1.30
C GLN A 239 1.98 -13.49 1.41
N ARG A 240 2.54 -13.39 2.63
CA ARG A 240 3.94 -12.94 2.83
C ARG A 240 4.97 -13.73 2.03
N GLY A 241 4.78 -15.04 1.87
CA GLY A 241 5.74 -15.91 1.17
C GLY A 241 5.85 -15.59 -0.32
N MET A 242 4.71 -15.26 -0.93
CA MET A 242 4.62 -14.80 -2.32
C MET A 242 5.36 -13.46 -2.48
N TYR A 243 5.05 -12.46 -1.65
CA TYR A 243 5.69 -11.15 -1.72
C TYR A 243 7.19 -11.20 -1.44
N LEU A 244 7.64 -12.05 -0.52
CA LEU A 244 9.05 -12.26 -0.26
C LEU A 244 9.77 -12.91 -1.45
N SER A 245 9.11 -13.85 -2.13
CA SER A 245 9.63 -14.47 -3.35
C SER A 245 9.74 -13.43 -4.47
N MET A 246 8.73 -12.58 -4.67
CA MET A 246 8.76 -11.46 -5.61
C MET A 246 9.95 -10.54 -5.33
N LEU A 247 10.14 -10.15 -4.06
CA LEU A 247 11.26 -9.31 -3.65
C LEU A 247 12.61 -9.98 -3.95
N ARG A 248 12.75 -11.29 -3.71
CA ARG A 248 13.97 -12.04 -4.03
C ARG A 248 14.23 -12.07 -5.54
N HIS A 249 13.19 -12.23 -6.35
CA HIS A 249 13.28 -12.25 -7.81
C HIS A 249 13.53 -10.87 -8.43
N SER A 250 13.15 -9.78 -7.76
CA SER A 250 13.42 -8.41 -8.21
C SER A 250 14.92 -8.07 -8.29
N GLY A 251 15.77 -8.83 -7.59
CA GLY A 251 17.20 -8.57 -7.51
C GLY A 251 17.59 -7.43 -6.56
N ILE A 252 16.63 -6.78 -5.88
CA ILE A 252 16.89 -5.71 -4.89
C ILE A 252 17.76 -6.21 -3.73
N LEU A 253 17.55 -7.45 -3.27
CA LEU A 253 18.33 -8.07 -2.19
C LEU A 253 19.63 -8.73 -2.66
N GLY A 254 19.99 -8.57 -3.94
CA GLY A 254 21.20 -9.19 -4.50
C GLY A 254 22.46 -8.65 -3.83
N VAL A 255 23.24 -9.52 -3.18
CA VAL A 255 24.56 -9.17 -2.62
C VAL A 255 25.48 -8.78 -3.77
N ARG A 256 25.81 -7.48 -3.89
CA ARG A 256 26.82 -7.03 -4.84
C ARG A 256 28.19 -7.04 -4.16
N PRO A 257 29.23 -7.66 -4.77
CA PRO A 257 30.58 -7.53 -4.27
C PRO A 257 30.98 -6.05 -4.19
N PRO A 258 31.70 -5.62 -3.14
CA PRO A 258 32.13 -4.24 -3.00
C PRO A 258 32.99 -3.89 -4.22
N THR A 259 32.46 -3.05 -5.10
CA THR A 259 33.26 -2.41 -6.13
C THR A 259 34.13 -1.39 -5.41
N THR A 260 35.33 -1.81 -5.03
CA THR A 260 36.41 -0.88 -4.73
C THR A 260 36.56 0.00 -5.98
N PRO A 261 36.46 1.33 -5.86
CA PRO A 261 36.69 2.20 -6.99
C PRO A 261 38.16 2.06 -7.36
N HIS A 262 38.46 1.20 -8.33
CA HIS A 262 39.76 1.16 -8.96
C HIS A 262 39.85 2.44 -9.78
N ILE A 263 40.44 3.47 -9.20
CA ILE A 263 40.80 4.71 -9.87
C ILE A 263 41.85 4.34 -10.92
N ASN A 264 41.39 3.87 -12.07
CA ASN A 264 42.18 3.88 -13.27
C ASN A 264 42.20 5.33 -13.73
N GLY A 265 43.39 5.90 -13.92
CA GLY A 265 43.61 7.33 -14.20
C GLY A 265 42.92 7.91 -15.46
N ASN A 266 42.11 7.12 -16.17
CA ASN A 266 41.33 7.50 -17.35
C ASN A 266 39.81 7.61 -17.10
N THR A 267 39.30 7.28 -15.90
CA THR A 267 37.85 7.36 -15.65
C THR A 267 37.44 8.79 -15.29
N SER A 268 36.63 9.43 -16.15
CA SER A 268 36.16 10.79 -15.89
C SER A 268 35.37 10.88 -14.58
N MET A 269 35.59 11.94 -13.80
CA MET A 269 34.88 12.20 -12.54
C MET A 269 33.35 12.21 -12.70
N ASN A 270 32.85 12.65 -13.85
CA ASN A 270 31.43 12.61 -14.19
C ASN A 270 30.87 11.19 -14.35
N ALA A 271 31.68 10.24 -14.84
CA ALA A 271 31.27 8.84 -14.93
C ALA A 271 31.20 8.21 -13.55
N LEU A 272 32.18 8.47 -12.68
CA LEU A 272 32.17 8.01 -11.28
C LEU A 272 30.99 8.60 -10.49
N TRP A 273 30.68 9.89 -10.70
CA TRP A 273 29.51 10.53 -10.08
C TRP A 273 28.19 9.91 -10.53
N LYS A 274 28.05 9.64 -11.84
CA LYS A 274 26.84 8.98 -12.37
C LYS A 274 26.71 7.54 -11.88
N ASP A 275 27.81 6.78 -11.83
CA ASP A 275 27.84 5.43 -11.28
C ASP A 275 27.46 5.45 -9.80
N TRP A 276 28.03 6.38 -9.02
CA TRP A 276 27.67 6.56 -7.62
C TRP A 276 26.19 6.95 -7.46
N LEU A 277 25.69 7.88 -8.27
CA LEU A 277 24.30 8.32 -8.19
C LEU A 277 23.32 7.19 -8.53
N GLN A 278 23.65 6.38 -9.54
CA GLN A 278 22.88 5.19 -9.89
C GLN A 278 22.97 4.09 -8.84
N GLN A 279 24.10 4.01 -8.12
CA GLN A 279 24.27 3.10 -6.99
C GLN A 279 23.48 3.57 -5.77
N GLU A 280 23.53 4.86 -5.44
CA GLU A 280 22.77 5.47 -4.35
C GLU A 280 21.26 5.36 -4.62
N SER A 281 20.81 5.56 -5.86
CA SER A 281 19.40 5.41 -6.25
C SER A 281 18.88 3.97 -6.22
N ARG A 282 19.78 2.97 -6.08
CA ARG A 282 19.42 1.55 -5.95
C ARG A 282 19.48 1.04 -4.51
N SER A 283 20.15 1.78 -3.63
CA SER A 283 20.23 1.46 -2.20
C SER A 283 18.99 1.92 -1.43
N ARG A 284 18.13 2.73 -2.04
CA ARG A 284 16.91 3.30 -1.50
C ARG A 284 15.76 2.97 -2.44
#